data_AF-A0A963Q6F8-F1
#
_entry.id   AF-A0A963Q6F8-F1
#
_cell.length_a   1.000
_cell.length_b   1.000
_cell.length_c   1.000
_cell.angle_alpha   90.00
_cell.angle_beta   90.00
_cell.angle_gamma   90.00
#
_symmetry.space_group_name_H-M   'P 1'
#
loop_
_entity.id
_entity.type
_entity.pdbx_description
1 polymer ?
#
loop_
_entity_poly.entity_id
_entity_poly.type
_entity_poly.pdbx_seq_one_letter_code
_entity_poly.pdbx_strand_id
1 'polypeptide(L)' 'MFKNIVAACVLLGASGLVAAQMTPVGSWHTIDDETKEIKSEVQIVDNGGVLSGKVTKLLRKGAKQDAICD' A
#
# COMPACT_ATOMS: atom_id res chain seq x y z
N MET A 1 31.15 -24.24 -23.52
CA MET A 1 31.71 -23.21 -22.61
C MET A 1 31.16 -21.81 -22.93
N PHE A 2 31.36 -21.28 -24.14
CA PHE A 2 30.87 -19.93 -24.51
C PHE A 2 29.34 -19.77 -24.42
N LYS A 3 28.57 -20.80 -24.78
CA LYS A 3 27.10 -20.79 -24.71
C LYS A 3 26.55 -20.70 -23.28
N ASN A 4 27.25 -21.27 -22.31
CA ASN A 4 26.87 -21.22 -20.89
C ASN A 4 27.17 -19.84 -20.29
N ILE A 5 28.23 -19.17 -20.75
CA ILE A 5 28.58 -17.80 -20.34
C ILE A 5 27.52 -16.81 -20.84
N VAL A 6 27.10 -16.93 -22.10
CA VAL A 6 26.02 -16.09 -22.66
C VAL A 6 24.71 -16.29 -21.89
N ALA A 7 24.34 -17.55 -21.58
CA ALA A 7 23.15 -17.84 -20.78
C ALA A 7 23.22 -17.24 -19.36
N ALA A 8 24.39 -17.29 -18.71
CA ALA A 8 24.60 -16.70 -17.39
C ALA A 8 24.51 -15.16 -17.41
N CYS A 9 25.05 -14.49 -18.43
CA CYS A 9 24.96 -13.04 -18.57
C CYS A 9 23.52 -12.56 -18.80
N VAL A 10 22.72 -13.30 -19.56
CA VAL A 10 21.29 -12.97 -19.79
C VAL A 10 20.48 -13.09 -18.51
N LEU A 11 20.72 -14.13 -17.70
CA LEU A 11 20.03 -14.33 -16.42
C LEU A 11 20.40 -13.26 -15.39
N LEU A 12 21.66 -12.82 -15.36
CA LEU A 12 22.12 -11.74 -14.46
C LEU A 12 21.54 -10.38 -14.86
N GLY A 13 21.44 -10.07 -16.16
CA GLY A 13 20.87 -8.82 -16.66
C GLY A 13 19.36 -8.65 -16.41
N ALA A 14 18.62 -9.74 -16.22
CA ALA A 14 17.17 -9.71 -15.98
C ALA A 14 16.77 -9.34 -14.54
N SER A 15 17.71 -9.36 -13.59
CA SER A 15 17.44 -9.13 -12.16
C SER A 15 17.15 -7.66 -11.79
N GLY A 16 17.44 -6.70 -12.69
CA GLY A 16 17.29 -5.26 -12.43
C GLY A 16 15.97 -4.62 -12.87
N LEU A 17 15.03 -5.38 -13.46
CA LEU A 17 13.81 -4.81 -14.07
C LEU A 17 12.59 -4.79 -13.16
N VAL A 18 12.72 -5.12 -11.87
CA VAL A 18 11.60 -5.08 -10.93
C VAL A 18 11.47 -3.68 -10.33
N ALA A 19 10.86 -2.76 -11.08
CA ALA A 19 10.40 -1.50 -10.53
C ALA A 19 9.09 -1.72 -9.76
N ALA A 20 9.19 -2.19 -8.53
CA ALA A 20 8.07 -2.16 -7.59
C ALA A 20 7.84 -0.70 -7.18
N GLN A 21 6.89 -0.03 -7.84
CA GLN A 21 6.45 1.30 -7.42
C GLN A 21 5.74 1.17 -6.06
N MET A 22 6.49 1.41 -4.98
CA MET A 22 5.94 1.48 -3.63
C MET A 22 5.12 2.77 -3.50
N THR A 23 3.88 2.73 -3.97
CA THR A 23 2.95 3.84 -3.83
C THR A 23 2.06 3.64 -2.60
N PRO A 24 1.82 4.69 -1.79
CA PRO A 24 0.84 4.63 -0.72
C PRO A 24 -0.60 4.73 -1.24
N VAL A 25 -0.81 4.98 -2.54
CA VAL A 25 -2.15 5.07 -3.14
C VAL A 25 -2.86 3.73 -3.06
N GLY A 26 -4.10 3.74 -2.56
CA GLY A 26 -4.88 2.52 -2.39
C GLY A 26 -5.82 2.56 -1.18
N SER A 27 -6.38 1.41 -0.86
CA SER A 27 -7.22 1.22 0.34
C SER A 27 -6.42 0.54 1.43
N TRP A 28 -6.46 1.09 2.63
CA TRP A 28 -5.67 0.67 3.77
C TRP A 28 -6.56 0.48 4.98
N HIS A 29 -6.17 -0.45 5.86
CA HIS A 29 -6.78 -0.61 7.17
C HIS A 29 -5.87 -0.01 8.22
N THR A 30 -6.43 0.82 9.10
CA THR A 30 -5.73 1.30 10.28
C THR A 30 -5.92 0.32 11.42
N ILE A 31 -4.87 0.16 12.21
CA ILE A 31 -4.86 -0.69 13.39
C ILE A 31 -4.89 0.20 14.62
N ASP A 32 -5.71 -0.14 15.60
CA ASP A 32 -5.73 0.54 16.88
C ASP A 32 -4.50 0.14 17.71
N ASP A 33 -3.78 1.11 18.26
CA ASP A 33 -2.54 0.84 18.98
C ASP A 33 -2.75 0.09 20.30
N GLU A 34 -3.89 0.29 20.96
CA GLU A 34 -4.21 -0.31 22.25
C GLU A 34 -4.79 -1.72 22.07
N THR A 35 -5.76 -1.88 21.17
CA THR A 35 -6.45 -3.17 21.00
C THR A 35 -5.83 -4.07 19.93
N LYS A 36 -4.98 -3.52 19.06
CA LYS A 36 -4.44 -4.17 17.86
C LYS A 36 -5.51 -4.66 16.88
N GLU A 37 -6.76 -4.19 17.03
CA GLU A 37 -7.85 -4.51 16.12
C GLU A 37 -7.90 -3.53 14.94
N ILE A 38 -8.55 -3.95 13.85
CA ILE A 38 -8.80 -3.08 12.69
C ILE A 38 -9.81 -1.99 13.08
N LYS A 39 -9.41 -0.73 12.90
CA LYS A 39 -10.15 0.44 13.37
C LYS A 39 -10.94 1.13 12.26
N SER A 40 -10.34 1.32 11.08
CA SER A 40 -10.99 2.01 9.96
C SER A 40 -10.35 1.67 8.62
N GLU A 41 -11.09 1.90 7.55
CA GLU A 41 -10.60 1.86 6.17
C GLU A 41 -10.30 3.28 5.69
N VAL A 42 -9.09 3.50 5.17
CA VAL A 42 -8.62 4.78 4.63
C VAL A 42 -8.28 4.59 3.16
N GLN A 43 -8.83 5.45 2.32
CA GLN A 43 -8.45 5.53 0.92
C GLN A 43 -7.45 6.67 0.72
N ILE A 44 -6.30 6.34 0.14
CA ILE A 44 -5.25 7.29 -0.24
C ILE A 44 -5.29 7.47 -1.75
N VAL A 45 -5.38 8.72 -2.19
CA VAL A 45 -5.36 9.13 -3.61
C VAL A 45 -4.22 10.12 -3.86
N ASP A 46 -3.70 10.11 -5.09
CA ASP A 46 -2.70 11.06 -5.57
C ASP A 46 -3.37 12.06 -6.52
N ASN A 47 -3.23 13.35 -6.22
CA ASN A 47 -3.66 14.46 -7.07
C ASN A 47 -2.42 15.26 -7.54
N GLY A 48 -1.69 14.70 -8.50
CA GLY A 48 -0.56 15.40 -9.14
C GLY A 48 0.67 15.55 -8.24
N GLY A 49 0.98 14.53 -7.44
CA GLY A 49 2.05 14.50 -6.44
C GLY A 49 1.61 14.85 -5.03
N VAL A 50 0.37 15.31 -4.84
CA VAL A 50 -0.20 15.58 -3.52
C VAL A 50 -1.05 14.39 -3.09
N LEU A 51 -0.60 13.69 -2.05
CA LEU A 51 -1.31 12.57 -1.47
C LEU A 51 -2.39 13.05 -0.49
N SER A 52 -3.61 12.55 -0.65
CA SER A 52 -4.76 12.84 0.22
C SER A 52 -5.37 11.55 0.73
N GLY A 53 -5.68 11.49 2.03
CA GLY A 53 -6.30 10.34 2.68
C GLY A 53 -7.71 10.67 3.19
N LYS A 54 -8.67 9.78 2.97
CA LYS A 54 -10.02 9.89 3.53
C LYS A 54 -10.43 8.58 4.21
N VAL A 55 -10.98 8.68 5.42
CA VAL A 55 -11.63 7.54 6.09
C VAL A 55 -12.92 7.21 5.33
N THR A 56 -13.00 6.02 4.74
CA THR A 56 -14.17 5.54 3.99
C THR A 56 -15.13 4.75 4.88
N LYS A 57 -14.61 4.03 5.88
CA LYS A 57 -15.41 3.22 6.81
C LYS A 57 -14.77 3.18 8.19
N LEU A 58 -15.60 3.16 9.23
CA LEU A 58 -15.17 2.82 10.58
C LEU A 58 -15.44 1.33 10.80
N LEU A 59 -14.40 0.58 11.16
CA LEU A 59 -14.46 -0.88 11.33
C LEU A 59 -14.43 -1.30 12.81
N ARG A 60 -14.14 -0.35 13.72
CA ARG A 60 -14.21 -0.58 15.17
C ARG A 60 -15.62 -0.94 15.63
N LYS A 61 -15.70 -1.82 16.63
CA LYS A 61 -16.98 -2.23 17.26
C LYS A 61 -17.70 -1.02 17.85
N GLY A 62 -18.99 -0.88 17.57
CA GLY A 62 -19.83 0.23 18.07
C GLY A 62 -19.60 1.57 17.36
N ALA A 63 -18.88 1.61 16.23
CA ALA A 63 -18.73 2.83 15.46
C ALA A 63 -20.05 3.33 14.86
N LYS A 64 -20.36 4.59 15.11
CA LYS A 64 -21.33 5.35 14.32
C LYS A 64 -20.63 5.87 13.06
N GLN A 65 -21.08 5.42 11.89
CA GLN A 65 -20.43 5.77 10.61
C GLN A 65 -20.58 7.25 10.25
N ASP A 66 -21.61 7.90 10.79
CA ASP A 66 -22.01 9.28 10.59
C ASP A 66 -21.54 10.21 11.71
N ALA A 67 -20.69 9.73 12.63
CA ALA A 67 -20.13 10.57 13.67
C ALA A 67 -19.28 11.69 13.06
N ILE A 68 -19.59 12.92 13.43
CA ILE A 68 -18.83 14.13 13.10
C ILE A 68 -17.99 14.48 14.32
N CYS A 69 -16.73 14.88 14.11
CA CYS A 69 -15.90 15.42 15.19
C CYS A 69 -16.36 16.85 15.51
N ASP A 70 -16.48 17.19 16.80
CA ASP A 70 -16.74 18.56 17.26
C ASP A 70 -15.53 19.49 17.05
#